data_AF-A0A3C0HHF3-F1
#
_entry.id   AF-A0A3C0HHF3-F1
#
_cell.length_a   1.000
_cell.length_b   1.000
_cell.length_c   1.000
_cell.angle_alpha   90.00
_cell.angle_beta   90.00
_cell.angle_gamma   90.00
#
_symmetry.space_group_name_H-M   'P 1'
#
loop_
_entity.id
_entity.type
_entity.pdbx_description
1 polymer ?
#
loop_
_entity_poly.entity_id
_entity_poly.type
_entity_poly.pdbx_seq_one_letter_code
_entity_poly.pdbx_strand_id
1 'polypeptide(L)' 'LGGKSPALIAPDFDINHAAERIATGKLFNAGQTCVAPDYVLVPEARKDEFVSAYLAAVAKRHPQLSSNADVT' A
#
# COMPACT_ATOMS: atom_id res chain seq x y z
N LEU A 1 -3.81 -2.64 -22.31
CA LEU A 1 -4.89 -3.30 -21.55
C LEU A 1 -4.48 -3.26 -20.08
N GLY A 2 -5.34 -2.77 -19.18
CA GLY A 2 -5.10 -2.81 -17.74
C GLY A 2 -5.54 -4.15 -17.13
N GLY A 3 -5.03 -4.45 -15.93
CA GLY A 3 -5.43 -5.62 -15.13
C GLY A 3 -5.57 -5.24 -13.66
N LYS A 4 -6.08 -6.16 -12.83
CA LYS A 4 -6.10 -6.02 -11.37
C LYS A 4 -4.85 -6.67 -10.79
N SER A 5 -3.82 -5.89 -10.48
CA SER A 5 -2.51 -6.40 -10.05
C SER A 5 -2.57 -6.87 -8.59
N PRO A 6 -2.40 -8.18 -8.29
CA PRO A 6 -2.31 -8.65 -6.92
C PRO A 6 -0.95 -8.32 -6.28
N ALA A 7 -0.95 -8.07 -4.97
CA ALA A 7 0.24 -8.18 -4.14
C ALA A 7 0.05 -9.32 -3.12
N LEU A 8 0.91 -10.34 -3.16
CA LEU A 8 0.88 -11.47 -2.23
C LEU A 8 1.94 -11.25 -1.13
N ILE A 9 1.53 -11.39 0.13
CA ILE A 9 2.42 -11.36 1.28
C ILE A 9 2.60 -12.80 1.78
N ALA A 10 3.84 -13.30 1.77
CA ALA A 10 4.16 -14.61 2.29
C ALA A 10 3.99 -14.66 3.83
N PRO A 11 3.67 -15.82 4.42
CA PRO A 11 3.43 -15.96 5.86
C PRO A 11 4.53 -15.39 6.77
N ASP A 12 5.78 -15.53 6.34
CA ASP A 12 7.01 -15.17 7.06
C ASP A 12 7.61 -13.82 6.64
N PHE A 13 6.99 -13.12 5.69
CA PHE A 13 7.50 -11.82 5.24
C PHE A 13 7.24 -10.71 6.27
N ASP A 14 8.14 -9.73 6.36
CA ASP A 14 7.98 -8.57 7.25
C ASP A 14 6.80 -7.70 6.79
N ILE A 15 5.78 -7.55 7.66
CA ILE A 15 4.55 -6.82 7.34
C ILE A 15 4.78 -5.31 7.21
N ASN A 16 5.67 -4.73 8.02
CA ASN A 16 5.98 -3.31 7.93
C ASN A 16 6.65 -3.00 6.59
N HIS A 17 7.59 -3.86 6.19
CA HIS A 17 8.25 -3.74 4.90
C HIS A 17 7.24 -3.92 3.74
N ALA A 18 6.34 -4.90 3.85
CA ALA A 18 5.30 -5.12 2.85
C ALA A 18 4.39 -3.90 2.71
N ALA A 19 3.92 -3.36 3.84
CA ALA A 19 3.06 -2.18 3.90
C ALA A 19 3.73 -0.96 3.25
N GLU A 20 4.99 -0.66 3.59
CA GLU A 20 5.71 0.49 3.01
C GLU A 20 5.87 0.38 1.49
N ARG A 21 6.21 -0.81 0.98
CA ARG A 21 6.36 -1.07 -0.47
C ARG A 21 5.04 -1.01 -1.21
N ILE A 22 4.02 -1.68 -0.69
CA ILE A 22 2.69 -1.71 -1.32
C ILE A 22 2.09 -0.30 -1.33
N ALA A 23 2.21 0.46 -0.24
CA ALA A 23 1.80 1.86 -0.20
C ALA A 23 2.56 2.72 -1.23
N THR A 24 3.85 2.43 -1.47
CA THR A 24 4.63 3.16 -2.49
C THR A 24 4.07 2.89 -3.89
N GLY A 25 3.91 1.62 -4.24
CA GLY A 25 3.38 1.24 -5.56
C GLY A 25 1.95 1.72 -5.78
N LYS A 26 1.10 1.70 -4.74
CA LYS A 26 -0.29 2.12 -4.84
C LYS A 26 -0.46 3.63 -4.89
N LEU A 27 0.35 4.40 -4.17
CA LEU A 27 0.17 5.85 -4.10
C LEU A 27 0.99 6.61 -5.15
N PHE A 28 1.94 5.96 -5.82
CA PHE A 28 2.64 6.56 -6.94
C PHE A 28 1.67 6.94 -8.07
N ASN A 29 1.76 8.19 -8.54
CA ASN A 29 0.84 8.79 -9.51
C ASN A 29 -0.65 8.67 -9.09
N ALA A 30 -0.93 8.80 -7.79
CA ALA A 30 -2.27 8.58 -7.22
C ALA A 30 -2.87 7.20 -7.57
N GLY A 31 -2.03 6.19 -7.79
CA GLY A 31 -2.46 4.85 -8.19
C GLY A 31 -2.87 4.72 -9.66
N GLN A 32 -2.76 5.78 -10.45
CA GLN A 32 -3.02 5.78 -11.89
C GLN A 32 -1.82 5.23 -12.64
N THR A 33 -1.46 3.99 -12.34
CA THR A 33 -0.49 3.22 -13.10
C THR A 33 -1.07 1.87 -13.44
N CYS A 34 -0.75 1.35 -14.63
CA CYS A 34 -1.29 0.07 -15.10
C CYS A 34 -0.84 -1.13 -14.25
N VAL A 35 0.13 -0.94 -13.36
CA VAL A 35 0.74 -1.97 -12.51
C VAL A 35 0.60 -1.66 -11.01
N ALA A 36 -0.22 -0.66 -10.64
CA ALA A 36 -0.49 -0.36 -9.25
C ALA A 36 -1.08 -1.59 -8.55
N PRO A 37 -0.66 -1.91 -7.31
CA PRO A 37 -1.32 -2.96 -6.53
C PRO A 37 -2.81 -2.64 -6.36
N ASP A 38 -3.69 -3.52 -6.84
CA ASP A 38 -5.14 -3.34 -6.75
C ASP A 38 -5.72 -3.96 -5.48
N TYR A 39 -5.17 -5.10 -5.08
CA TYR A 39 -5.58 -5.82 -3.88
C TYR A 39 -4.40 -6.59 -3.29
N VAL A 40 -4.50 -6.87 -1.99
CA VAL A 40 -3.47 -7.58 -1.23
C VAL A 40 -4.03 -8.93 -0.78
N LEU A 41 -3.27 -9.98 -1.00
CA LEU A 41 -3.49 -11.31 -0.46
C LEU A 41 -2.53 -11.49 0.71
N VAL A 42 -3.07 -11.58 1.93
CA VAL A 42 -2.32 -11.65 3.18
C VAL A 42 -2.84 -12.85 3.99
N PRO A 43 -1.99 -13.57 4.75
CA PRO A 43 -2.45 -14.58 5.69
C PRO A 43 -3.52 -13.99 6.62
N GLU A 44 -4.61 -14.73 6.81
CA GLU A 44 -5.79 -14.23 7.55
C GLU A 44 -5.43 -13.73 8.95
N ALA A 45 -4.58 -14.47 9.66
CA ALA A 45 -4.09 -14.11 11.01
C ALA A 45 -3.29 -12.79 11.06
N ARG A 46 -2.80 -12.29 9.92
CA ARG A 46 -1.98 -11.08 9.80
C ARG A 46 -2.69 -9.93 9.10
N LYS A 47 -3.98 -10.09 8.76
CA LYS A 47 -4.77 -9.08 8.05
C LYS A 47 -4.81 -7.75 8.80
N ASP A 48 -5.12 -7.78 10.09
CA ASP A 48 -5.25 -6.54 10.88
C ASP A 48 -3.89 -5.88 11.14
N GLU A 49 -2.84 -6.70 11.37
CA GLU A 49 -1.44 -6.25 11.44
C GLU A 49 -1.05 -5.49 10.15
N PHE A 50 -1.38 -6.05 8.99
CA PHE A 50 -1.15 -5.42 7.68
C PHE A 50 -1.91 -4.09 7.54
N VAL A 51 -3.21 -4.07 7.88
CA VAL A 51 -4.03 -2.86 7.75
C VAL A 51 -3.47 -1.73 8.62
N SER A 52 -3.10 -2.03 9.87
CA SER A 52 -2.47 -1.04 10.76
C SER A 52 -1.13 -0.53 10.22
N ALA A 53 -0.26 -1.44 9.75
CA ALA A 53 1.03 -1.06 9.17
C ALA A 53 0.87 -0.23 7.89
N TYR A 54 -0.09 -0.58 7.03
CA TYR A 54 -0.40 0.16 5.81
C TYR A 54 -0.88 1.58 6.12
N LEU A 55 -1.85 1.74 7.03
CA LEU A 55 -2.33 3.05 7.45
C LEU A 55 -1.21 3.92 8.05
N ALA A 56 -0.34 3.32 8.87
CA ALA A 56 0.82 4.01 9.42
C ALA A 56 1.80 4.46 8.31
N ALA A 57 2.07 3.60 7.33
CA ALA A 57 2.93 3.92 6.19
C ALA A 57 2.36 5.07 5.33
N VAL A 58 1.03 5.08 5.09
CA VAL A 58 0.35 6.15 4.38
C VAL A 58 0.44 7.47 5.14
N ALA A 59 0.11 7.47 6.44
CA ALA A 59 0.15 8.67 7.28
C ALA A 59 1.56 9.26 7.39
N LYS A 60 2.58 8.40 7.50
CA LYS A 60 4.00 8.82 7.52
C LYS A 60 4.41 9.50 6.21
N ARG A 61 3.89 9.05 5.07
CA ARG A 61 4.26 9.56 3.74
C ARG A 61 3.47 10.80 3.33
N HIS A 62 2.20 10.89 3.72
CA HIS A 62 1.32 12.01 3.40
C HIS A 62 0.70 12.61 4.66
N PRO A 63 1.49 13.27 5.52
CA PRO A 63 1.02 13.78 6.81
C PRO A 63 -0.06 14.87 6.69
N GLN A 64 -0.21 15.53 5.53
CA GLN A 64 -1.18 16.60 5.30
C GLN A 64 -1.91 16.48 3.96
N LEU A 65 -2.70 15.43 3.72
CA LEU A 65 -3.39 15.20 2.43
C LEU A 65 -4.16 16.41 1.86
N SER A 66 -4.79 17.23 2.70
CA SER A 66 -5.58 18.40 2.27
C SER A 66 -4.77 19.68 2.03
N SER A 67 -3.50 19.72 2.45
CA SER A 67 -2.64 20.91 2.38
C SER A 67 -1.23 20.56 1.91
N ASN A 68 -1.06 19.44 1.22
CA ASN A 68 0.24 18.98 0.72
C ASN A 68 0.42 19.42 -0.73
N ALA A 69 1.45 20.24 -0.99
CA ALA A 69 1.80 20.70 -2.33
C ALA A 69 2.19 19.56 -3.29
N ASP A 70 2.54 18.39 -2.76
CA ASP A 70 2.85 17.18 -3.54
C ASP A 70 1.58 16.40 -3.97
N VAL A 71 0.39 16.82 -3.51
CA VAL A 71 -0.90 16.21 -3.83
C VAL A 71 -1.80 17.28 -4.47
N THR A 72 -1.78 17.38 -5.80
CA THR A 72 -2.67 18.23 -6.61
C THR A 72 -4.01 17.59 -6.89
#